data_AF-A0AAD4XBS6-F1
#
_entry.id   AF-A0AAD4XBS6-F1
#
_cell.length_a   1.000
_cell.length_b   1.000
_cell.length_c   1.000
_cell.angle_alpha   90.00
_cell.angle_beta   90.00
_cell.angle_gamma   90.00
#
_symmetry.space_group_name_H-M   'P 1'
#
loop_
_entity.id
_entity.type
_entity.pdbx_description
1 polymer ?
#
loop_
_entity_poly.entity_id
_entity_poly.type
_entity_poly.pdbx_seq_one_letter_code
_entity_poly.pdbx_strand_id
1 'polypeptide(L)'
;MDIANILTRNEKEISQVEEEKLQQERMLGLFSEHPPSLDPEAVGRAMQWILHRIHDLEDKKRSLLQEKEALHVDLAFALESNRGGNGDNKGN
;
A
#
# COMPACT_ATOMS: atom_id res chain seq x y z
N MET A 1 -5.76 -10.43 -18.00
CA MET A 1 -5.74 -9.79 -16.68
C MET A 1 -5.81 -8.30 -16.93
N ASP A 2 -6.76 -7.59 -16.33
CA ASP A 2 -7.00 -6.16 -16.62
C ASP A 2 -6.17 -5.30 -15.67
N ILE A 3 -5.16 -4.60 -16.19
CA ILE A 3 -4.22 -3.76 -15.42
C ILE A 3 -4.99 -2.70 -14.63
N ALA A 4 -6.10 -2.17 -15.16
CA ALA A 4 -6.93 -1.20 -14.46
C ALA A 4 -7.56 -1.78 -13.18
N ASN A 5 -8.04 -3.03 -13.23
CA ASN A 5 -8.62 -3.70 -12.05
C ASN A 5 -7.56 -3.97 -10.96
N ILE A 6 -6.32 -4.25 -11.34
CA ILE A 6 -5.22 -4.45 -10.39
C ILE A 6 -4.85 -3.11 -9.73
N LEU A 7 -4.76 -2.03 -10.50
CA LEU A 7 -4.51 -0.69 -9.98
C LEU A 7 -5.58 -0.26 -8.97
N THR A 8 -6.87 -0.42 -9.29
CA THR A 8 -7.97 -0.09 -8.36
C THR A 8 -7.90 -0.93 -7.08
N ARG A 9 -7.53 -2.21 -7.17
CA ARG A 9 -7.32 -3.05 -5.99
C ARG A 9 -6.17 -2.52 -5.13
N ASN A 10 -5.04 -2.19 -5.74
CA ASN A 10 -3.86 -1.68 -5.01
C ASN A 10 -4.17 -0.35 -4.34
N GLU A 11 -4.93 0.55 -4.98
CA GLU A 11 -5.40 1.80 -4.36
C GLU A 11 -6.24 1.54 -3.11
N LYS A 12 -7.22 0.63 -3.20
CA LYS A 12 -8.06 0.26 -2.06
C LYS A 12 -7.22 -0.33 -0.93
N GLU A 13 -6.25 -1.18 -1.26
CA GLU A 13 -5.38 -1.81 -0.27
C GLU A 13 -4.44 -0.81 0.40
N ILE A 14 -3.89 0.16 -0.35
CA ILE A 14 -3.11 1.26 0.20
C ILE A 14 -3.95 2.07 1.20
N SER A 15 -5.18 2.45 0.85
CA SER A 15 -6.05 3.20 1.77
C SER A 15 -6.38 2.40 3.04
N GLN A 16 -6.58 1.09 2.93
CA GLN A 16 -6.79 0.23 4.11
C GLN A 16 -5.56 0.17 5.01
N VAL A 17 -4.38 0.03 4.41
CA VAL A 17 -3.10 0.01 5.14
C VAL A 17 -2.85 1.34 5.86
N GLU A 18 -3.19 2.46 5.23
CA GLU A 18 -3.06 3.79 5.83
C GLU A 18 -4.01 3.98 7.02
N GLU A 19 -5.28 3.58 6.89
CA GLU A 19 -6.23 3.66 8.00
C GLU A 19 -5.83 2.75 9.16
N GLU A 20 -5.39 1.52 8.88
CA GLU A 20 -4.93 0.61 9.92
C GLU A 20 -3.69 1.17 10.63
N LYS A 21 -2.73 1.70 9.88
CA LYS A 21 -1.53 2.33 10.45
C LYS A 21 -1.92 3.48 11.38
N LEU A 22 -2.82 4.35 10.94
CA LEU A 22 -3.29 5.48 11.74
C LEU A 22 -4.00 5.02 13.02
N GLN A 23 -4.75 3.92 12.98
CA GLN A 23 -5.34 3.30 14.17
C GLN A 23 -4.28 2.82 15.16
N GLN A 24 -3.23 2.17 14.67
CA GLN A 24 -2.12 1.70 15.50
C GLN A 24 -1.34 2.86 16.11
N GLU A 25 -1.04 3.92 15.34
CA GLU A 25 -0.37 5.13 15.84
C GLU A 25 -1.19 5.82 16.94
N ARG A 26 -2.51 5.94 16.75
CA ARG A 26 -3.41 6.46 17.79
C ARG A 26 -3.36 5.61 19.05
N MET A 27 -3.40 4.29 18.91
CA MET A 27 -3.35 3.37 20.04
C MET A 27 -2.03 3.49 20.81
N LEU A 28 -0.91 3.58 20.10
CA LEU A 28 0.41 3.80 20.70
C LEU A 28 0.48 5.13 21.46
N GLY A 29 -0.09 6.19 20.88
CA GLY A 29 -0.21 7.50 21.54
C GLY A 29 -0.97 7.40 22.85
N LEU A 30 -2.12 6.71 22.86
CA LEU A 30 -2.91 6.49 24.08
C LEU A 30 -2.11 5.75 25.16
N PHE A 31 -1.34 4.71 24.80
CA PHE A 31 -0.49 4.01 25.76
C PHE A 31 0.62 4.90 26.34
N SER A 32 1.16 5.82 25.53
CA SER A 32 2.21 6.74 25.96
C SER A 32 1.70 7.89 26.84
N GLU A 33 0.52 8.42 26.53
CA GLU A 33 -0.09 9.54 27.27
C GLU A 33 -0.78 9.08 28.55
N HIS A 34 -1.41 7.91 28.50
CA HIS A 34 -2.20 7.33 29.56
C HIS A 34 -1.81 5.86 29.79
N PRO A 35 -0.61 5.61 30.35
CA PRO A 35 -0.17 4.25 30.61
C PRO A 35 -1.17 3.56 31.54
N PRO A 36 -1.72 2.40 31.15
CA PRO A 36 -2.68 1.70 31.97
C PRO A 36 -2.02 1.23 33.26
N SER A 37 -2.79 1.16 34.35
CA SER A 37 -2.37 0.66 35.66
C SER A 37 -2.11 -0.86 35.70
N LEU A 38 -1.84 -1.45 34.54
CA LEU A 38 -1.47 -2.85 34.35
C LEU A 38 0.03 -3.04 34.61
N ASP A 39 0.46 -4.31 34.61
CA ASP A 39 1.87 -4.69 34.63
C ASP A 39 2.67 -3.92 33.55
N PRO A 40 3.67 -3.11 33.93
CA PRO A 40 4.48 -2.33 32.99
C PRO A 40 5.14 -3.18 31.89
N GLU A 41 5.52 -4.42 32.19
CA GLU A 41 6.10 -5.30 31.17
C GLU A 41 5.06 -5.73 30.13
N ALA A 42 3.83 -6.04 30.56
CA ALA A 42 2.73 -6.35 29.66
C ALA A 42 2.39 -5.15 28.77
N VAL A 43 2.39 -3.94 29.31
CA VAL A 43 2.19 -2.70 28.54
C VAL A 43 3.33 -2.50 27.53
N GLY A 44 4.58 -2.69 27.96
CA GLY A 44 5.75 -2.60 27.08
C GLY A 44 5.69 -3.59 25.91
N ARG A 45 5.27 -4.84 26.16
CA ARG A 45 5.07 -5.85 25.10
C ARG A 45 3.98 -5.44 24.12
N ALA A 46 2.86 -4.89 24.60
CA ALA A 46 1.78 -4.41 23.75
C ALA A 46 2.25 -3.25 22.86
N MET A 47 2.96 -2.27 23.42
CA MET A 47 3.51 -1.14 22.65
C MET A 47 4.53 -1.61 21.60
N GLN A 48 5.39 -2.58 21.93
CA GLN A 48 6.31 -3.17 20.95
C GLN A 48 5.57 -3.90 19.82
N TRP A 49 4.50 -4.63 20.13
CA TRP A 49 3.66 -5.26 19.12
C TRP A 49 3.02 -4.22 18.18
N ILE A 50 2.51 -3.11 18.72
CA ILE A 50 1.93 -2.02 17.93
C ILE A 50 3.00 -1.39 17.01
N LEU A 51 4.21 -1.15 17.54
CA LEU A 51 5.34 -0.62 16.75
C LEU A 51 5.73 -1.54 15.60
N HIS A 52 5.85 -2.85 15.86
CA HIS A 52 6.11 -3.82 14.80
C HIS A 52 5.00 -3.81 13.75
N ARG A 53 3.73 -3.76 14.18
CA ARG A 53 2.59 -3.69 13.26
C ARG A 53 2.63 -2.43 12.38
N ILE A 54 3.00 -1.28 12.95
CA ILE A 54 3.17 -0.04 12.19
C ILE A 54 4.26 -0.22 11.11
N HIS A 55 5.41 -0.78 11.46
CA HIS A 55 6.48 -1.04 10.49
C HIS A 55 6.04 -2.00 9.38
N ASP A 56 5.37 -3.11 9.71
CA ASP A 56 4.86 -4.05 8.71
C ASP A 56 3.87 -3.38 7.74
N LEU A 57 3.02 -2.48 8.25
CA LEU A 57 2.08 -1.72 7.44
C LEU A 57 2.80 -0.71 6.53
N GLU A 58 3.86 -0.07 7.00
CA GLU A 58 4.69 0.79 6.17
C GLU A 58 5.40 0.03 5.05
N ASP A 59 5.97 -1.14 5.36
CA ASP A 59 6.59 -2.01 4.37
C ASP A 59 5.59 -2.49 3.33
N LYS A 60 4.39 -2.90 3.78
CA LYS A 60 3.31 -3.27 2.89
C LYS A 60 2.91 -2.12 1.97
N LYS A 61 2.76 -0.90 2.50
CA LYS A 61 2.48 0.30 1.70
C LYS A 61 3.59 0.56 0.69
N ARG A 62 4.85 0.46 1.08
CA ARG A 62 6.01 0.62 0.17
C ARG A 62 5.93 -0.38 -0.99
N SER A 63 5.67 -1.64 -0.70
CA SER A 63 5.53 -2.69 -1.72
C SER A 63 4.37 -2.42 -2.69
N LEU A 64 3.20 -2.04 -2.18
CA LEU A 64 2.03 -1.74 -3.00
C LEU A 64 2.26 -0.53 -3.92
N LEU A 65 2.99 0.49 -3.43
CA LEU A 65 3.35 1.65 -4.25
C LEU A 65 4.32 1.28 -5.38
N GLN A 66 5.33 0.44 -5.09
CA GLN A 66 6.26 -0.07 -6.11
C GLN A 66 5.53 -0.90 -7.17
N GLU A 67 4.61 -1.78 -6.75
CA GLU A 67 3.79 -2.57 -7.67
C GLU A 67 2.91 -1.67 -8.55
N LYS A 68 2.28 -0.64 -7.95
CA LYS A 68 1.48 0.34 -8.70
C LYS A 68 2.32 1.09 -9.76
N GLU A 69 3.55 1.46 -9.43
CA GLU A 69 4.46 2.14 -10.36
C GLU A 69 4.83 1.22 -11.53
N ALA A 70 5.17 -0.04 -11.26
CA ALA A 70 5.45 -1.03 -12.31
C ALA A 70 4.23 -1.22 -13.25
N LEU A 71 3.03 -1.32 -12.69
CA LEU A 71 1.79 -1.47 -13.46
C LEU A 71 1.49 -0.24 -14.33
N HIS A 72 1.82 0.97 -13.88
CA HIS A 72 1.70 2.17 -14.72
C HIS A 72 2.67 2.15 -15.90
N VAL A 73 3.90 1.68 -15.70
CA VAL A 73 4.90 1.51 -16.77
C VAL A 73 4.41 0.49 -17.80
N ASP A 74 3.91 -0.66 -17.35
CA ASP A 74 3.35 -1.70 -18.22
C ASP A 74 2.15 -1.20 -19.02
N LEU A 75 1.25 -0.44 -18.38
CA LEU A 75 0.10 0.17 -19.06
C LEU A 75 0.54 1.17 -20.13
N ALA A 76 1.51 2.03 -19.83
CA ALA A 76 2.04 3.00 -20.78
C ALA A 76 2.68 2.30 -22.00
N PHE A 77 3.45 1.24 -21.77
CA PHE A 77 4.05 0.45 -22.85
C PHE A 77 3.01 -0.25 -23.73
N ALA A 78 1.95 -0.79 -23.12
CA ALA A 78 0.85 -1.42 -23.85
C ALA A 78 0.10 -0.41 -24.74
N LEU A 79 -0.13 0.81 -24.25
CA LEU A 79 -0.77 1.88 -25.01
C LEU A 79 0.08 2.36 -26.19
N GLU A 80 1.40 2.48 -26.01
CA GLU A 80 2.32 2.90 -27.07
C GLU A 80 2.45 1.82 -28.17
N SER A 81 2.56 0.55 -27.77
CA SER A 81 2.62 -0.58 -28.72
C SER A 81 1.37 -0.67 -29.59
N ASN A 82 0.21 -0.32 -29.06
CA ASN A 82 -1.04 -0.31 -29.81
C ASN A 82 -1.16 0.87 -30.79
N ARG A 83 -0.36 1.93 -30.61
CA ARG A 83 -0.38 3.15 -31.44
C ARG A 83 0.49 3.03 -32.70
N GLY A 84 1.55 2.22 -32.65
CA GLY A 84 2.47 1.98 -33.77
C GLY A 84 1.98 0.97 -34.82
N GLY A 85 0.89 0.24 -34.57
CA GLY A 85 0.40 -0.85 -35.44
C GLY A 85 -0.58 -0.45 -36.55
N ASN A 86 -0.94 0.83 -36.69
CA ASN A 86 -1.92 1.30 -37.68
C ASN A 86 -1.29 2.24 -38.73
N GLY A 87 -0.25 1.75 -39.41
CA GLY A 87 0.31 2.36 -40.61
C GLY A 87 0.50 1.26 -41.65
N ASP A 88 0.10 1.55 -42.88
CA ASP A 88 0.42 0.77 -44.08
C ASP A 88 -0.53 -0.40 -44.44
N ASN A 89 -1.75 -0.04 -44.86
CA ASN A 89 -2.38 -0.76 -45.96
C ASN A 89 -2.82 0.23 -47.05
N LYS A 90 -1.85 0.76 -47.80
CA LYS A 90 -2.08 1.30 -49.14
C LYS A 90 -1.75 0.18 -50.14
N GLY A 91 -2.78 -0.50 -50.60
CA GLY A 91 -2.63 -1.55 -51.60
C GLY A 91 -3.95 -1.88 -52.28
N ASN A 92 -4.34 -1.03 -53.24
CA ASN A 92 -4.66 -1.35 -54.64
C ASN A 92 -5.71 -0.39 -55.21
#